data_AF-A0A103YKY4-F1
#
_entry.id   AF-A0A103YKY4-F1
#
_cell.length_a   1.000
_cell.length_b   1.000
_cell.length_c   1.000
_cell.angle_alpha   90.00
_cell.angle_beta   90.00
_cell.angle_gamma   90.00
#
_symmetry.space_group_name_H-M   'P 1'
#
loop_
_entity.id
_entity.type
_entity.pdbx_description
1 polymer ?
#
loop_
_entity_poly.entity_id
_entity_poly.type
_entity_poly.pdbx_seq_one_letter_code
_entity_poly.pdbx_strand_id
1 'polypeptide(L)'
;MNKKRMVNDKKAIRRTDASLGELDGARPGDEIRENREGNLGKLSNLNDMEGGALVENLADAIENGTRDQHFDTLVTELSSHFEKCQQLLNTISGSIATKAATVEGQKRKVEEAEQMLNQRRDLIAKYRYSVEELTKPDL
;
A
#
# COMPACT_ATOMS: atom_id res chain seq x y z
N MET A 1 37.65 33.21 -5.59
CA MET A 1 37.18 31.80 -5.54
C MET A 1 35.68 31.65 -5.21
N ASN A 2 35.10 32.44 -4.30
CA ASN A 2 33.72 32.25 -3.80
C ASN A 2 32.59 32.39 -4.84
N LYS A 3 32.73 33.28 -5.83
CA LYS A 3 31.69 33.49 -6.86
C LYS A 3 31.43 32.26 -7.75
N LYS A 4 32.49 31.51 -8.09
CA LYS A 4 32.38 30.28 -8.90
C LYS A 4 31.74 29.14 -8.10
N ARG A 5 32.02 29.06 -6.79
CA ARG A 5 31.40 28.11 -5.85
C ARG A 5 29.89 28.38 -5.71
N MET A 6 29.50 29.63 -5.47
CA MET A 6 28.10 30.05 -5.38
C MET A 6 27.29 29.68 -6.63
N VAL A 7 27.85 29.88 -7.83
CA VAL A 7 27.18 29.53 -9.10
C VAL A 7 26.99 28.01 -9.24
N ASN A 8 27.97 27.22 -8.80
CA ASN A 8 27.87 25.76 -8.81
C ASN A 8 26.79 25.26 -7.83
N ASP A 9 26.74 25.79 -6.61
CA ASP A 9 25.72 25.43 -5.61
C ASP A 9 24.31 25.78 -6.12
N LYS A 10 24.14 26.96 -6.73
CA LYS A 10 22.86 27.36 -7.36
C LYS A 10 22.46 26.45 -8.54
N LYS A 11 23.43 25.90 -9.26
CA LYS A 11 23.15 24.92 -10.34
C LYS A 11 22.77 23.57 -9.78
N ALA A 12 23.39 23.15 -8.67
CA ALA A 12 23.06 21.90 -7.98
C ALA A 12 21.64 21.93 -7.39
N ILE A 13 21.24 23.02 -6.73
CA ILE A 13 19.88 23.21 -6.21
C ILE A 13 18.83 23.05 -7.33
N ARG A 14 19.07 23.65 -8.49
CA ARG A 14 18.14 23.54 -9.64
C ARG A 14 18.03 22.12 -10.19
N ARG A 15 19.10 21.31 -10.11
CA ARG A 15 19.06 19.90 -10.51
C ARG A 15 18.22 19.09 -9.53
N THR A 16 18.40 19.31 -8.23
CA THR A 16 17.57 18.64 -7.21
C THR A 16 16.10 19.04 -7.29
N ASP A 17 15.79 20.29 -7.63
CA ASP A 17 14.40 20.75 -7.83
C ASP A 17 13.75 20.06 -9.04
N ALA A 18 14.50 19.84 -10.11
CA ALA A 18 14.03 19.09 -11.28
C ALA A 18 13.73 17.62 -10.94
N SER A 19 14.65 16.95 -10.24
CA SER A 19 14.46 15.54 -9.84
C SER A 19 13.31 15.36 -8.84
N LEU A 20 13.06 16.32 -7.94
CA LEU A 20 11.87 16.31 -7.07
C LEU A 20 10.56 16.44 -7.86
N GLY A 21 10.55 17.24 -8.93
CA GLY A 21 9.38 17.37 -9.82
C GLY A 21 9.06 16.10 -10.60
N GLU A 22 10.07 15.29 -10.93
CA GLU A 22 9.88 14.00 -11.61
C GLU A 22 9.27 12.92 -10.70
N LEU A 23 9.35 13.08 -9.37
CA LEU A 23 8.70 12.18 -8.41
C LEU A 23 7.19 12.44 -8.24
N ASP A 24 6.65 13.54 -8.75
CA ASP A 24 5.23 13.95 -8.60
C ASP A 24 4.24 13.15 -9.51
N GLY A 25 4.63 11.95 -9.93
CA GLY A 25 3.81 11.07 -10.76
C GLY A 25 2.70 10.35 -9.98
N ALA A 26 1.44 10.68 -10.35
CA ALA A 26 0.15 10.09 -9.96
C ALA A 26 -0.17 10.09 -8.45
N ARG A 27 -1.27 10.78 -8.07
CA ARG A 27 -1.75 10.89 -6.68
C ARG A 27 -2.00 9.51 -6.06
N PRO A 28 -1.15 9.07 -5.10
CA PRO A 28 -1.25 7.71 -4.53
C PRO A 28 -2.55 7.47 -3.74
N GLY A 29 -3.19 8.55 -3.27
CA GLY A 29 -4.38 8.46 -2.43
C GLY A 29 -5.60 7.90 -3.16
N ASP A 30 -5.72 8.12 -4.47
CA ASP A 30 -6.91 7.72 -5.23
C ASP A 30 -6.93 6.20 -5.49
N GLU A 31 -5.78 5.62 -5.86
CA GLU A 31 -5.62 4.18 -6.09
C GLU A 31 -5.76 3.34 -4.81
N ILE A 32 -5.30 3.88 -3.67
CA ILE A 32 -5.45 3.23 -2.36
C ILE A 32 -6.91 3.29 -1.88
N ARG A 33 -7.63 4.38 -2.17
CA ARG A 33 -9.02 4.58 -1.73
C ARG A 33 -10.00 3.69 -2.48
N GLU A 34 -9.91 3.63 -3.81
CA GLU A 34 -10.76 2.77 -4.64
C GLU A 34 -10.60 1.29 -4.25
N ASN A 35 -9.36 0.85 -4.00
CA ASN A 35 -9.07 -0.50 -3.52
C ASN A 35 -9.56 -0.79 -2.09
N ARG A 36 -9.80 0.23 -1.25
CA ARG A 36 -10.31 0.04 0.12
C ARG A 36 -11.81 -0.25 0.09
N GLU A 37 -12.56 0.52 -0.70
CA GLU A 37 -14.02 0.43 -0.80
C GLU A 37 -14.46 -0.93 -1.39
N GLY A 38 -13.82 -1.40 -2.46
CA GLY A 38 -14.13 -2.70 -3.07
C GLY A 38 -13.83 -3.92 -2.17
N ASN A 39 -12.99 -3.78 -1.13
CA ASN A 39 -12.63 -4.87 -0.23
C ASN A 39 -13.49 -4.93 1.04
N LEU A 40 -14.02 -3.80 1.51
CA LEU A 40 -15.03 -3.82 2.57
C LEU A 40 -16.26 -4.62 2.14
N GLY A 41 -16.65 -4.52 0.87
CA GLY A 41 -17.72 -5.35 0.28
C GLY A 41 -17.38 -6.85 0.15
N LYS A 42 -16.10 -7.23 0.13
CA LYS A 42 -15.70 -8.65 0.15
C LYS A 42 -15.68 -9.24 1.56
N LEU A 43 -15.35 -8.41 2.57
CA LEU A 43 -15.38 -8.79 3.98
C LEU A 43 -16.80 -8.89 4.53
N SER A 44 -17.75 -8.08 4.06
CA SER A 44 -19.17 -8.24 4.43
C SER A 44 -19.69 -9.63 4.03
N ASN A 45 -19.36 -10.09 2.82
CA ASN A 45 -19.80 -11.39 2.32
C ASN A 45 -19.24 -12.58 3.11
N LEU A 46 -18.14 -12.41 3.86
CA LEU A 46 -17.59 -13.44 4.77
C LEU A 46 -18.47 -13.62 6.01
N ASN A 47 -19.07 -12.55 6.51
CA ASN A 47 -19.90 -12.60 7.72
C ASN A 47 -21.28 -13.20 7.44
N ASP A 48 -21.74 -13.18 6.19
CA ASP A 48 -23.03 -13.71 5.77
C ASP A 48 -22.99 -15.23 5.45
N MET A 49 -21.84 -15.89 5.65
CA MET A 49 -21.70 -17.33 5.42
C MET A 49 -22.25 -18.15 6.59
N GLU A 50 -23.47 -18.66 6.44
CA GLU A 50 -24.17 -19.53 7.41
C GLU A 50 -23.64 -20.99 7.43
N GLY A 51 -22.32 -21.18 7.43
CA GLY A 51 -21.72 -22.52 7.43
C GLY A 51 -21.95 -23.31 8.73
N GLY A 52 -22.22 -22.63 9.84
CA GLY A 52 -22.43 -23.26 11.16
C GLY A 52 -23.67 -24.18 11.19
N ALA A 53 -24.79 -23.71 10.65
CA ALA A 53 -26.03 -24.48 10.63
C ALA A 53 -25.93 -25.76 9.78
N LEU A 54 -25.18 -25.72 8.67
CA LEU A 54 -24.95 -26.89 7.82
C LEU A 54 -24.12 -27.97 8.54
N VAL A 55 -23.13 -27.57 9.33
CA VAL A 55 -22.29 -28.49 10.12
C VAL A 55 -23.08 -29.12 11.25
N GLU A 56 -23.90 -28.32 11.96
CA GLU A 56 -24.77 -28.81 13.04
C GLU A 56 -25.79 -29.83 12.50
N ASN A 57 -26.49 -29.51 11.42
CA ASN A 57 -27.46 -30.42 10.80
C ASN A 57 -26.82 -31.71 10.29
N LEU A 58 -25.59 -31.63 9.77
CA LEU A 58 -24.85 -32.82 9.32
C LEU A 58 -24.40 -33.68 10.52
N ALA A 59 -23.96 -33.06 11.61
CA ALA A 59 -23.60 -33.77 12.84
C ALA A 59 -24.80 -34.54 13.43
N ASP A 60 -25.97 -33.88 13.48
CA ASP A 60 -27.22 -34.50 13.94
C ASP A 60 -27.63 -35.68 13.05
N ALA A 61 -27.48 -35.58 11.73
CA ALA A 61 -27.79 -36.68 10.81
C ALA A 61 -26.84 -37.89 11.01
N ILE A 62 -25.56 -37.64 11.36
CA ILE A 62 -24.60 -38.70 11.70
C ILE A 62 -24.98 -39.37 13.02
N GLU A 63 -25.27 -38.59 14.06
CA GLU A 63 -25.59 -39.08 15.40
C GLU A 63 -26.88 -39.91 15.40
N ASN A 64 -27.87 -39.50 14.62
CA ASN A 64 -29.14 -40.22 14.48
C ASN A 64 -29.09 -41.37 13.45
N GLY A 65 -27.96 -41.56 12.76
CA GLY A 65 -27.77 -42.64 11.79
C GLY A 65 -28.54 -42.48 10.47
N THR A 66 -29.01 -41.28 10.17
CA THR A 66 -29.84 -40.97 8.99
C THR A 66 -28.93 -40.67 7.78
N ARG A 67 -28.43 -41.73 7.13
CA ARG A 67 -27.70 -41.64 5.84
C ARG A 67 -28.65 -41.81 4.67
N ASP A 68 -29.53 -40.84 4.49
CA ASP A 68 -30.47 -40.77 3.38
C ASP A 68 -30.05 -39.69 2.36
N GLN A 69 -30.89 -39.43 1.36
CA GLN A 69 -30.62 -38.43 0.33
C GLN A 69 -30.42 -37.00 0.89
N HIS A 70 -30.97 -36.70 2.07
CA HIS A 70 -30.80 -35.43 2.74
C HIS A 70 -29.37 -35.30 3.29
N PHE A 71 -28.79 -36.38 3.84
CA PHE A 71 -27.39 -36.42 4.24
C PHE A 71 -26.45 -36.07 3.08
N ASP A 72 -26.63 -36.68 1.90
CA ASP A 72 -25.78 -36.43 0.73
C ASP A 72 -25.91 -34.98 0.23
N THR A 73 -27.10 -34.40 0.38
CA THR A 73 -27.37 -32.99 0.05
C THR A 73 -26.62 -32.07 1.01
N LEU A 74 -26.69 -32.32 2.33
CA LEU A 74 -25.94 -31.56 3.34
C LEU A 74 -24.42 -31.63 3.10
N VAL A 75 -23.88 -32.81 2.77
CA VAL A 75 -22.45 -32.97 2.44
C VAL A 75 -22.07 -32.14 1.21
N THR A 76 -22.92 -32.13 0.18
CA THR A 76 -22.69 -31.38 -1.06
C THR A 76 -22.73 -29.87 -0.80
N GLU A 77 -23.73 -29.40 -0.05
CA GLU A 77 -23.88 -27.99 0.32
C GLU A 77 -22.72 -27.51 1.17
N LEU A 78 -22.32 -28.28 2.18
CA LEU A 78 -21.17 -27.98 3.02
C LEU A 78 -19.87 -27.94 2.20
N SER A 79 -19.68 -28.87 1.27
CA SER A 79 -18.52 -28.88 0.37
C SER A 79 -18.48 -27.65 -0.53
N SER A 80 -19.62 -27.26 -1.11
CA SER A 80 -19.74 -26.04 -1.91
C SER A 80 -19.46 -24.78 -1.08
N HIS A 81 -19.91 -24.77 0.18
CA HIS A 81 -19.64 -23.70 1.12
C HIS A 81 -18.13 -23.56 1.38
N PHE A 82 -17.43 -24.66 1.67
CA PHE A 82 -15.97 -24.63 1.85
C PHE A 82 -15.24 -24.12 0.61
N GLU A 83 -15.67 -24.52 -0.58
CA GLU A 83 -15.06 -24.05 -1.83
C GLU A 83 -15.23 -22.54 -2.01
N LYS A 84 -16.42 -22.00 -1.72
CA LYS A 84 -16.67 -20.56 -1.72
C LYS A 84 -15.80 -19.83 -0.67
N CYS A 85 -15.65 -20.38 0.54
CA CYS A 85 -14.76 -19.83 1.57
C CYS A 85 -13.33 -19.74 1.03
N GLN A 86 -12.85 -20.82 0.42
CA GLN A 86 -11.49 -20.91 -0.08
C GLN A 86 -11.23 -19.91 -1.22
N GLN A 87 -12.18 -19.78 -2.16
CA GLN A 87 -12.07 -18.80 -3.25
C GLN A 87 -12.02 -17.35 -2.71
N LEU A 88 -12.82 -17.06 -1.69
CA LEU A 88 -12.85 -15.75 -1.05
C LEU A 88 -11.53 -15.48 -0.30
N LEU A 89 -11.02 -16.45 0.46
CA LEU A 89 -9.71 -16.35 1.11
C LEU A 89 -8.58 -16.14 0.11
N ASN A 90 -8.58 -16.86 -1.02
CA ASN A 90 -7.60 -16.67 -2.09
C ASN A 90 -7.68 -15.25 -2.67
N THR A 91 -8.90 -14.74 -2.88
CA THR A 91 -9.11 -13.36 -3.37
C THR A 91 -8.61 -12.32 -2.37
N ILE A 92 -8.86 -12.52 -1.07
CA ILE A 92 -8.38 -11.64 -0.01
C ILE A 92 -6.85 -11.67 0.06
N SER A 93 -6.26 -12.86 0.05
CA SER A 93 -4.82 -13.07 0.06
C SER A 93 -4.13 -12.37 -1.12
N GLY A 94 -4.66 -12.55 -2.34
CA GLY A 94 -4.18 -11.84 -3.52
C GLY A 94 -4.29 -10.33 -3.39
N SER A 95 -5.41 -9.81 -2.85
CA SER A 95 -5.58 -8.37 -2.63
C SER A 95 -4.59 -7.80 -1.60
N ILE A 96 -4.31 -8.54 -0.52
CA ILE A 96 -3.33 -8.14 0.50
C ILE A 96 -1.92 -8.11 -0.09
N ALA A 97 -1.53 -9.13 -0.85
CA ALA A 97 -0.21 -9.22 -1.48
C ALA A 97 0.05 -8.02 -2.42
N THR A 98 -0.92 -7.69 -3.28
CA THR A 98 -0.82 -6.52 -4.17
C THR A 98 -0.71 -5.21 -3.37
N LYS A 99 -1.47 -5.05 -2.28
CA LYS A 99 -1.38 -3.86 -1.42
C LYS A 99 -0.02 -3.73 -0.76
N ALA A 100 0.55 -4.82 -0.26
CA ALA A 100 1.87 -4.81 0.37
C ALA A 100 2.93 -4.31 -0.63
N ALA A 101 2.87 -4.77 -1.89
CA ALA A 101 3.75 -4.30 -2.95
C ALA A 101 3.58 -2.80 -3.25
N THR A 102 2.33 -2.30 -3.34
CA THR A 102 2.08 -0.88 -3.59
C THR A 102 2.51 0.00 -2.42
N VAL A 103 2.20 -0.37 -1.18
CA VAL A 103 2.60 0.37 0.03
C VAL A 103 4.12 0.47 0.12
N GLU A 104 4.84 -0.62 -0.13
CA GLU A 104 6.30 -0.63 -0.11
C GLU A 104 6.87 0.27 -1.23
N GLY A 105 6.31 0.22 -2.43
CA GLY A 105 6.69 1.11 -3.52
C GLY A 105 6.48 2.59 -3.19
N GLN A 106 5.38 2.93 -2.52
CA GLN A 106 5.10 4.30 -2.08
C GLN A 106 6.03 4.75 -0.97
N LYS A 107 6.29 3.88 0.02
CA LYS A 107 7.24 4.14 1.10
C LYS A 107 8.63 4.48 0.54
N ARG A 108 9.11 3.70 -0.43
CA ARG A 108 10.38 3.96 -1.11
C ARG A 108 10.41 5.32 -1.82
N LYS A 109 9.34 5.72 -2.50
CA LYS A 109 9.25 7.04 -3.14
C LYS A 109 9.31 8.18 -2.12
N VAL A 110 8.66 8.03 -0.97
CA VAL A 110 8.72 9.00 0.13
C VAL A 110 10.14 9.13 0.67
N GLU A 111 10.81 8.01 0.94
CA GLU A 111 12.20 7.99 1.41
C GLU A 111 13.16 8.67 0.39
N GLU A 112 12.97 8.45 -0.91
CA GLU A 112 13.75 9.08 -1.96
C GLU A 112 13.51 10.60 -2.03
N ALA A 113 12.25 11.04 -1.90
CA ALA A 113 11.90 12.45 -1.82
C ALA A 113 12.52 13.13 -0.58
N GLU A 114 12.49 12.47 0.58
CA GLU A 114 13.10 12.96 1.82
C GLU A 114 14.61 13.13 1.70
N GLN A 115 15.29 12.16 1.08
CA GLN A 115 16.74 12.25 0.82
C GLN A 115 17.07 13.44 -0.07
N MET A 116 16.33 13.65 -1.16
CA MET A 116 16.53 14.80 -2.04
C MET A 116 16.23 16.13 -1.37
N LEU A 117 15.19 16.20 -0.52
CA LEU A 117 14.90 17.39 0.28
C LEU A 117 16.03 17.72 1.26
N ASN A 118 16.63 16.71 1.90
CA ASN A 118 17.79 16.91 2.77
C ASN A 118 19.01 17.39 1.98
N GLN A 119 19.31 16.79 0.83
CA GLN A 119 20.39 17.27 -0.05
C GLN A 119 20.18 18.73 -0.48
N ARG A 120 18.94 19.09 -0.81
CA ARG A 120 18.57 20.46 -1.19
C ARG A 120 18.79 21.43 -0.01
N ARG A 121 18.38 21.07 1.20
CA ARG A 121 18.60 21.88 2.42
C ARG A 121 20.09 22.15 2.65
N ASP A 122 20.94 21.14 2.51
CA ASP A 122 22.38 21.27 2.66
C ASP A 122 23.00 22.20 1.60
N LEU A 123 22.56 22.06 0.34
CA LEU A 123 23.02 22.92 -0.75
C LEU A 123 22.59 24.38 -0.54
N ILE A 124 21.36 24.60 -0.05
CA ILE A 124 20.88 25.95 0.30
C ILE A 124 21.73 26.54 1.42
N ALA A 125 22.07 25.76 2.46
CA ALA A 125 22.94 26.22 3.53
C ALA A 125 24.35 26.61 3.01
N LYS A 126 24.95 25.80 2.14
CA LYS A 126 26.25 26.08 1.49
C LYS A 126 26.19 27.32 0.60
N TYR A 127 25.11 27.48 -0.16
CA TYR A 127 24.89 28.65 -1.00
C TYR A 127 24.75 29.91 -0.15
N ARG A 128 23.95 29.88 0.92
CA ARG A 128 23.79 30.98 1.88
C ARG A 128 25.13 31.40 2.48
N TYR A 129 25.91 30.46 2.98
CA TYR A 129 27.26 30.73 3.50
C TYR A 129 28.16 31.40 2.45
N SER A 130 28.15 30.89 1.21
CA SER A 130 28.94 31.45 0.12
C SER A 130 28.52 32.89 -0.27
N VAL A 131 27.24 33.23 -0.11
CA VAL A 131 26.73 34.59 -0.30
C VAL A 131 27.15 35.49 0.86
N GLU A 132 26.96 35.04 2.11
CA GLU A 132 27.32 35.79 3.31
C GLU A 132 28.81 36.18 3.31
N GLU A 133 29.71 35.24 2.94
CA GLU A 133 31.15 35.49 2.76
C GLU A 133 31.48 36.54 1.69
N LEU A 134 30.66 36.66 0.63
CA LEU A 134 30.85 37.67 -0.41
C LEU A 134 30.34 39.05 0.01
N THR A 135 29.44 39.10 0.98
CA THR A 135 28.84 40.34 1.50
C THR A 135 29.50 40.84 2.78
N LYS A 136 30.47 40.11 3.33
CA LYS A 136 31.27 40.59 4.47
C LYS A 136 32.04 41.84 4.03
N PRO A 137 31.89 42.97 4.73
CA PRO A 137 32.71 44.14 4.46
C PRO A 137 34.16 43.81 4.78
N ASP A 138 35.09 44.21 3.90
CA ASP A 138 36.52 44.15 4.17
C ASP A 138 36.80 45.03 5.40
N LEU A 139 37.15 44.41 6.53
CA LEU A 139 37.62 45.07 7.75
C LEU A 139 39.14 45.25 7.68
#